data_AF-A0A1G0VGP9-F1
#
_entry.id   AF-A0A1G0VGP9-F1
#
_cell.length_a   1.000
_cell.length_b   1.000
_cell.length_c   1.000
_cell.angle_alpha   90.00
_cell.angle_beta   90.00
_cell.angle_gamma   90.00
#
_symmetry.space_group_name_H-M   'P 1'
#
loop_
_entity.id
_entity.type
_entity.pdbx_description
1 polymer ?
#
loop_
_entity_poly.entity_id
_entity_poly.type
_entity_poly.pdbx_seq_one_letter_code
_entity_poly.pdbx_strand_id
1 'polypeptide(L)'
;MKYALNDYGILSLISVIATAVFSSIHHVYEIGFLAVALVLLFIVSPILLMQQYRKTGKKVFLWLYGLLNTWLVIGFGLVDGLFNHSLKLLSFQVHALLALHGGSTKAVEKAFEGNLIYEGTGVLTFVAGIFAAYYGYKFIRANKQSKSTSTD
;
A
#
# COMPACT_ATOMS: atom_id res chain seq x y z
N MET A 1 8.34 2.34 -30.96
CA MET A 1 8.46 1.11 -30.15
C MET A 1 7.57 1.25 -28.92
N LYS A 2 6.43 0.55 -28.83
CA LYS A 2 5.58 0.56 -27.61
C LYS A 2 6.28 -0.34 -26.59
N TYR A 3 6.71 0.20 -25.45
CA TYR A 3 7.23 -0.65 -24.38
C TYR A 3 6.05 -1.45 -23.79
N ALA A 4 6.02 -2.76 -24.04
CA ALA A 4 5.08 -3.65 -23.38
C ALA A 4 5.40 -3.64 -21.87
N LEU A 5 4.39 -3.49 -21.02
CA LEU A 5 4.59 -3.78 -19.61
C LEU A 5 4.83 -5.28 -19.50
N ASN A 6 5.90 -5.66 -18.80
CA ASN A 6 6.03 -7.03 -18.34
C ASN A 6 4.98 -7.32 -17.26
N ASP A 7 4.78 -8.59 -16.94
CA ASP A 7 3.80 -9.02 -15.95
C ASP A 7 4.02 -8.34 -14.59
N TYR A 8 5.29 -8.11 -14.22
CA TYR A 8 5.63 -7.39 -12.99
C TYR A 8 5.14 -5.93 -12.97
N GLY A 9 5.13 -5.24 -14.11
CA GLY A 9 4.61 -3.88 -14.20
C GLY A 9 3.10 -3.82 -13.99
N ILE A 10 2.37 -4.80 -14.51
CA ILE A 10 0.93 -4.93 -14.31
C ILE A 10 0.63 -5.27 -12.84
N LEU A 11 1.32 -6.27 -12.28
CA LEU A 11 1.14 -6.68 -10.89
C LEU A 11 1.52 -5.57 -9.91
N SER A 12 2.56 -4.79 -10.23
CA SER A 12 2.92 -3.61 -9.44
C SER A 12 1.80 -2.58 -9.45
N LEU A 13 1.25 -2.26 -10.62
CA LEU A 13 0.16 -1.28 -10.74
C LEU A 13 -1.10 -1.73 -9.99
N ILE A 14 -1.50 -3.00 -10.14
CA ILE A 14 -2.65 -3.58 -9.43
C ILE A 14 -2.44 -3.48 -7.92
N SER A 15 -1.24 -3.83 -7.44
CA SER A 15 -0.94 -3.80 -6.00
C SER A 15 -0.97 -2.38 -5.45
N VAL A 16 -0.42 -1.40 -6.17
CA VAL A 16 -0.49 0.03 -5.80
C VAL A 16 -1.94 0.52 -5.72
N ILE A 17 -2.77 0.16 -6.72
CA ILE A 17 -4.18 0.52 -6.73
C ILE A 17 -4.90 -0.14 -5.55
N ALA A 18 -4.62 -1.41 -5.25
CA ALA A 18 -5.20 -2.10 -4.10
C ALA A 18 -4.84 -1.40 -2.79
N THR A 19 -3.58 -0.99 -2.60
CA THR A 19 -3.16 -0.21 -1.42
C THR A 19 -3.93 1.10 -1.33
N ALA A 20 -4.07 1.84 -2.43
CA ALA A 20 -4.82 3.10 -2.45
C ALA A 20 -6.31 2.90 -2.15
N VAL A 21 -6.93 1.82 -2.66
CA VAL A 21 -8.34 1.49 -2.42
C VAL A 21 -8.58 1.12 -0.96
N PHE A 22 -7.78 0.23 -0.37
CA PHE A 22 -7.96 -0.13 1.04
C PHE A 22 -7.69 1.05 1.96
N SER A 23 -6.64 1.84 1.68
CA SER A 23 -6.36 3.07 2.41
C SER A 23 -7.50 4.07 2.30
N SER A 24 -8.17 4.16 1.14
CA SER A 24 -9.38 4.98 0.98
C SER A 24 -10.48 4.59 1.93
N ILE A 25 -10.84 3.31 1.90
CA ILE A 25 -11.95 2.80 2.69
C ILE A 25 -11.64 3.04 4.16
N HIS A 26 -10.38 2.84 4.55
CA HIS A 26 -9.88 3.11 5.89
C HIS A 26 -10.04 4.59 6.29
N HIS A 27 -9.52 5.53 5.49
CA HIS A 27 -9.55 6.96 5.81
C HIS A 27 -10.95 7.59 5.68
N VAL A 28 -11.88 6.96 4.96
CA VAL A 28 -13.29 7.41 4.97
C VAL A 28 -13.88 7.37 6.38
N TYR A 29 -13.44 6.46 7.25
CA TYR A 29 -13.86 6.42 8.64
C TYR A 29 -13.29 7.59 9.48
N GLU A 30 -12.16 8.18 9.07
CA GLU A 30 -11.48 9.23 9.85
C GLU A 30 -11.79 10.64 9.34
N ILE A 31 -11.67 10.85 8.03
CA ILE A 31 -11.75 12.16 7.38
C ILE A 31 -12.95 12.27 6.43
N GLY A 32 -13.82 11.27 6.42
CA GLY A 32 -15.06 11.26 5.64
C GLY A 32 -14.83 11.25 4.13
N PHE A 33 -15.74 11.89 3.39
CA PHE A 33 -15.75 11.86 1.93
C PHE A 33 -14.52 12.52 1.28
N LEU A 34 -13.78 13.37 2.01
CA LEU A 34 -12.53 13.97 1.52
C LEU A 34 -11.48 12.89 1.15
N ALA A 35 -11.49 11.75 1.84
CA ALA A 35 -10.61 10.62 1.52
C ALA A 35 -10.79 10.11 0.07
N VAL A 36 -12.02 10.17 -0.46
CA VAL A 36 -12.34 9.71 -1.82
C VAL A 36 -11.60 10.54 -2.86
N ALA A 37 -11.48 11.85 -2.67
CA ALA A 37 -10.77 12.74 -3.58
C ALA A 37 -9.26 12.45 -3.61
N LEU A 38 -8.65 12.25 -2.43
CA LEU A 38 -7.24 11.87 -2.32
C LEU A 38 -6.96 10.51 -2.98
N VAL A 39 -7.92 9.60 -2.92
CA VAL A 39 -7.78 8.27 -3.50
C VAL A 39 -7.92 8.28 -5.00
N LEU A 40 -8.83 9.08 -5.56
CA LEU A 40 -8.86 9.29 -7.00
C LEU A 40 -7.51 9.78 -7.50
N LEU A 41 -6.86 10.69 -6.77
CA LEU A 41 -5.50 11.12 -7.08
C LEU A 41 -4.50 9.94 -7.02
N PHE A 42 -4.53 9.12 -5.98
CA PHE A 42 -3.61 7.99 -5.79
C PHE A 42 -3.90 6.77 -6.68
N ILE A 43 -5.09 6.64 -7.27
CA ILE A 43 -5.42 5.63 -8.27
C ILE A 43 -5.08 6.11 -9.68
N VAL A 44 -5.45 7.35 -10.01
CA VAL A 44 -5.27 7.89 -11.37
C VAL A 44 -3.79 8.19 -11.64
N SER A 45 -3.05 8.75 -10.67
CA SER A 45 -1.65 9.10 -10.86
C SER A 45 -0.73 7.92 -11.26
N PRO A 46 -0.74 6.74 -10.60
CA PRO A 46 0.12 5.63 -11.02
C PRO A 46 -0.28 5.09 -12.40
N ILE A 47 -1.58 5.10 -12.73
CA ILE A 47 -2.07 4.71 -14.06
C ILE A 47 -1.51 5.65 -15.12
N LEU A 48 -1.65 6.97 -14.92
CA LEU A 48 -1.15 7.97 -15.87
C LEU A 48 0.36 7.89 -16.02
N LEU A 49 1.11 7.77 -14.93
CA LEU A 49 2.56 7.63 -14.96
C LEU A 49 2.98 6.37 -15.72
N MET A 50 2.34 5.24 -15.46
CA MET A 50 2.63 3.99 -16.16
C MET A 50 2.28 4.07 -17.66
N GLN A 51 1.13 4.67 -17.99
CA GLN A 51 0.74 4.90 -19.38
C GLN A 51 1.73 5.81 -20.12
N GLN A 52 2.18 6.89 -19.48
CA GLN A 52 3.15 7.80 -20.10
C GLN A 52 4.54 7.17 -20.23
N TYR A 53 4.95 6.34 -19.27
CA TYR A 53 6.16 5.55 -19.40
C TYR A 53 6.09 4.60 -20.60
N ARG A 54 4.99 3.86 -20.78
CA ARG A 54 4.78 2.97 -21.94
C ARG A 54 4.80 3.71 -23.28
N LYS A 55 4.17 4.89 -23.34
CA LYS A 55 4.07 5.70 -24.56
C LYS A 55 5.42 6.31 -24.96
N THR A 56 6.17 6.84 -23.99
CA THR A 56 7.34 7.67 -24.26
C THR A 56 8.68 6.97 -24.02
N GLY A 57 8.71 5.90 -23.22
CA GLY A 57 9.94 5.26 -22.73
C GLY A 57 10.76 6.13 -21.78
N LYS A 58 10.31 7.34 -21.42
CA LYS A 58 11.08 8.27 -20.59
C LYS A 58 11.14 7.79 -19.14
N LYS A 59 12.35 7.57 -18.64
CA LYS A 59 12.60 7.06 -17.28
C LYS A 59 12.07 7.95 -16.16
N VAL A 60 11.87 9.25 -16.41
CA VAL A 60 11.28 10.16 -15.43
C VAL A 60 9.92 9.66 -14.94
N PHE A 61 9.07 9.13 -15.82
CA PHE A 61 7.76 8.61 -15.42
C PHE A 61 7.87 7.33 -14.58
N LEU A 62 8.86 6.48 -14.88
CA LEU A 62 9.16 5.30 -14.06
C LEU A 62 9.68 5.68 -12.67
N TRP A 63 10.53 6.71 -12.58
CA TRP A 63 11.03 7.23 -11.30
C TRP A 63 9.91 7.85 -10.47
N LEU A 64 9.07 8.68 -11.09
CA LEU A 64 7.90 9.27 -10.41
C LEU A 64 6.93 8.18 -9.93
N TYR A 65 6.69 7.14 -10.74
CA TYR A 65 5.90 5.98 -10.33
C TYR A 65 6.54 5.27 -9.13
N GLY A 66 7.86 5.03 -9.17
CA GLY A 66 8.58 4.40 -8.07
C GLY A 66 8.58 5.21 -6.78
N LEU A 67 8.67 6.54 -6.88
CA LEU A 67 8.59 7.45 -5.74
C LEU A 67 7.19 7.42 -5.13
N LEU A 68 6.15 7.51 -5.97
CA LEU A 68 4.77 7.41 -5.53
C LEU A 68 4.49 6.06 -4.86
N ASN A 69 4.91 4.95 -5.46
CA ASN A 69 4.77 3.63 -4.87
C ASN A 69 5.46 3.56 -3.50
N THR A 70 6.71 4.04 -3.40
CA THR A 70 7.45 4.11 -2.13
C THR A 70 6.70 4.93 -1.08
N TRP A 71 6.16 6.08 -1.46
CA TRP A 71 5.37 6.92 -0.56
C TRP A 71 4.12 6.19 -0.04
N LEU A 72 3.37 5.53 -0.91
CA LEU A 72 2.18 4.77 -0.53
C LEU A 72 2.52 3.58 0.37
N VAL A 73 3.60 2.86 0.07
CA VAL A 73 4.09 1.74 0.89
C VAL A 73 4.50 2.22 2.28
N ILE A 74 5.29 3.29 2.37
CA ILE A 74 5.79 3.77 3.67
C ILE A 74 4.66 4.42 4.46
N GLY A 75 3.94 5.36 3.86
CA GLY A 75 2.88 6.11 4.53
C GLY A 75 1.69 5.23 4.90
N PHE A 76 1.03 4.63 3.90
CA PHE A 76 -0.20 3.87 4.15
C PHE A 76 0.07 2.41 4.52
N GLY A 77 1.08 1.78 3.92
CA GLY A 77 1.40 0.39 4.24
C GLY A 77 2.01 0.23 5.62
N LEU A 78 3.13 0.93 5.88
CA LEU A 78 3.91 0.74 7.10
C LEU A 78 3.43 1.62 8.26
N VAL A 79 3.45 2.95 8.11
CA VAL A 79 3.10 3.86 9.21
C VAL A 79 1.66 3.64 9.63
N ASP A 80 0.73 3.68 8.68
CA ASP A 80 -0.68 3.53 8.98
C ASP A 80 -1.07 2.05 9.20
N GLY A 81 -1.04 1.24 8.16
CA GLY A 81 -1.54 -0.13 8.22
C GLY A 81 -0.81 -1.05 9.22
N LEU A 82 0.52 -0.98 9.31
CA LEU A 82 1.29 -1.83 10.22
C LEU A 82 1.30 -1.25 11.64
N PHE A 83 1.82 -0.05 11.84
CA PHE A 83 2.04 0.48 13.18
C PHE A 83 0.74 0.92 13.88
N ASN A 84 -0.16 1.60 13.18
CA ASN A 84 -1.38 2.11 13.81
C ASN A 84 -2.48 1.04 13.92
N HIS A 85 -2.54 0.07 13.01
CA HIS A 85 -3.61 -0.93 12.97
C HIS A 85 -3.15 -2.35 13.30
N SER A 86 -2.21 -2.91 12.52
CA SER A 86 -1.84 -4.33 12.67
C SER A 86 -1.23 -4.63 14.04
N LEU A 87 -0.29 -3.80 14.51
CA LEU A 87 0.34 -3.98 15.82
C LEU A 87 -0.61 -3.66 16.98
N LYS A 88 -1.52 -2.70 16.79
CA LYS A 88 -2.55 -2.37 17.78
C LYS A 88 -3.54 -3.53 17.95
N LEU A 89 -3.97 -4.14 16.85
CA LEU A 89 -4.83 -5.34 16.87
C LEU A 89 -4.13 -6.53 17.54
N LEU A 90 -2.83 -6.72 17.28
CA LEU A 90 -2.04 -7.75 17.95
C LEU A 90 -1.94 -7.47 19.47
N SER A 91 -1.69 -6.22 19.85
CA SER A 91 -1.67 -5.79 21.25
C SER A 91 -3.00 -6.08 21.94
N PHE A 92 -4.13 -5.79 21.28
CA PHE A 92 -5.46 -6.15 21.79
C PHE A 92 -5.60 -7.64 22.06
N GLN A 93 -5.21 -8.51 21.11
CA GLN A 93 -5.31 -9.96 21.28
C GLN A 93 -4.49 -10.45 22.48
N VAL A 94 -3.28 -9.92 22.67
CA VAL A 94 -2.43 -10.25 23.83
C VAL A 94 -3.10 -9.84 25.14
N HIS A 95 -3.62 -8.61 25.22
CA HIS A 95 -4.29 -8.12 26.43
C HIS A 95 -5.59 -8.88 26.71
N ALA A 96 -6.37 -9.22 25.67
CA ALA A 96 -7.59 -10.01 25.81
C ALA A 96 -7.29 -11.42 26.36
N LEU A 97 -6.24 -12.08 25.85
CA LEU A 97 -5.78 -13.36 26.37
C LEU A 97 -5.33 -13.26 27.83
N LEU A 98 -4.59 -12.20 28.20
CA LEU A 98 -4.18 -11.98 29.58
C LEU A 98 -5.38 -11.76 30.51
N ALA A 99 -6.39 -11.00 30.08
CA ALA A 99 -7.61 -10.78 30.86
C ALA A 99 -8.39 -12.08 31.11
N LEU A 100 -8.43 -13.00 30.14
CA LEU A 100 -9.02 -14.34 30.34
C LEU A 100 -8.29 -15.17 31.40
N HIS A 101 -7.02 -14.86 31.70
CA HIS A 101 -6.21 -15.54 32.71
C HIS A 101 -6.03 -14.70 33.99
N GLY A 102 -6.96 -13.80 34.29
CA GLY A 102 -6.95 -12.98 35.52
C GLY A 102 -6.22 -11.63 35.40
N GLY A 103 -5.84 -11.24 34.18
CA GLY A 103 -5.31 -9.90 33.87
C GLY A 103 -6.38 -8.80 33.90
N SER A 104 -5.94 -7.54 33.84
CA SER A 104 -6.83 -6.37 33.91
C SER A 104 -7.66 -6.19 32.64
N THR A 105 -8.99 -6.16 32.79
CA THR A 105 -9.94 -5.88 31.71
C THR A 105 -9.84 -4.45 31.18
N LYS A 106 -9.38 -3.49 32.00
CA LYS A 106 -9.13 -2.10 31.57
C LYS A 106 -8.03 -1.99 30.52
N ALA A 107 -7.07 -2.92 30.51
CA ALA A 107 -6.00 -2.95 29.51
C ALA A 107 -6.51 -3.44 28.15
N VAL A 108 -7.57 -4.26 28.12
CA VAL A 108 -8.24 -4.74 26.90
C VAL A 108 -8.99 -3.59 26.23
N GLU A 109 -9.74 -2.84 27.02
CA GLU A 109 -10.54 -1.70 26.55
C GLU A 109 -9.63 -0.61 25.95
N LYS A 110 -8.53 -0.28 26.63
CA LYS A 110 -7.52 0.65 26.11
C LYS A 110 -6.78 0.15 24.87
N ALA A 111 -6.63 -1.17 24.72
CA ALA A 111 -5.95 -1.74 23.56
C ALA A 111 -6.82 -1.75 22.30
N PHE A 112 -8.14 -1.59 22.42
CA PHE A 112 -9.07 -1.64 21.31
C PHE A 112 -10.22 -0.65 21.45
N GLU A 113 -9.98 0.56 20.96
CA GLU A 113 -10.97 1.65 20.92
C GLU A 113 -11.65 1.77 19.54
N GLY A 114 -11.36 0.87 18.59
CA GLY A 114 -11.79 0.96 17.19
C GLY A 114 -12.87 -0.05 16.77
N ASN A 115 -13.48 0.16 15.59
CA ASN A 115 -14.35 -0.83 14.95
C ASN A 115 -13.50 -1.89 14.21
N LEU A 116 -13.87 -3.16 14.34
CA LEU A 116 -13.18 -4.28 13.67
C LEU A 116 -13.02 -4.11 12.15
N ILE A 117 -14.01 -3.54 11.47
CA ILE A 117 -13.96 -3.29 10.03
C ILE A 117 -12.92 -2.22 9.71
N TYR A 118 -12.89 -1.13 10.50
CA TYR A 118 -11.94 -0.05 10.35
C TYR A 118 -10.50 -0.56 10.56
N GLU A 119 -10.25 -1.27 11.67
CA GLU A 119 -8.94 -1.88 11.96
C GLU A 119 -8.55 -2.90 10.87
N GLY A 120 -9.51 -3.71 10.40
CA GLY A 120 -9.31 -4.67 9.32
C GLY A 120 -8.89 -4.03 7.99
N THR A 121 -9.47 -2.88 7.63
CA THR A 121 -9.06 -2.14 6.42
C THR A 121 -7.66 -1.57 6.53
N GLY A 122 -7.20 -1.18 7.73
CA GLY A 122 -5.81 -0.81 7.98
C GLY A 122 -4.85 -1.99 7.77
N VAL A 123 -5.20 -3.18 8.29
CA VAL A 123 -4.41 -4.40 8.06
C VAL A 123 -4.34 -4.78 6.57
N LEU A 124 -5.46 -4.70 5.84
CA LEU A 124 -5.49 -4.96 4.40
C LEU A 124 -4.62 -3.96 3.63
N THR A 125 -4.60 -2.69 4.05
CA THR A 125 -3.72 -1.66 3.48
C THR A 125 -2.25 -2.04 3.65
N PHE A 126 -1.86 -2.53 4.82
CA PHE A 126 -0.50 -3.03 5.06
C PHE A 126 -0.14 -4.20 4.14
N VAL A 127 -1.00 -5.22 4.07
CA VAL A 127 -0.78 -6.40 3.22
C VAL A 127 -0.65 -6.00 1.75
N ALA A 128 -1.54 -5.16 1.24
CA ALA A 128 -1.45 -4.63 -0.11
C ALA A 128 -0.16 -3.82 -0.32
N GLY A 129 0.26 -3.04 0.68
CA GLY A 129 1.53 -2.32 0.71
C GLY A 129 2.75 -3.25 0.53
N ILE A 130 2.77 -4.43 1.16
CA ILE A 130 3.83 -5.42 0.97
C ILE A 130 3.89 -5.88 -0.49
N PHE A 131 2.73 -6.20 -1.10
CA PHE A 131 2.70 -6.59 -2.52
C PHE A 131 3.13 -5.45 -3.44
N ALA A 132 2.73 -4.22 -3.16
CA ALA A 132 3.13 -3.04 -3.92
C ALA A 132 4.64 -2.81 -3.86
N ALA A 133 5.26 -3.00 -2.69
CA ALA A 133 6.70 -2.95 -2.50
C ALA A 133 7.41 -4.07 -3.29
N TYR A 134 6.94 -5.31 -3.14
CA TYR A 134 7.53 -6.49 -3.78
C TYR A 134 7.49 -6.41 -5.31
N TYR A 135 6.30 -6.17 -5.88
CA TYR A 135 6.15 -6.09 -7.34
C TYR A 135 6.74 -4.81 -7.90
N GLY A 136 6.73 -3.70 -7.15
CA GLY A 136 7.46 -2.49 -7.51
C GLY A 136 8.96 -2.73 -7.67
N TYR A 137 9.57 -3.43 -6.71
CA TYR A 137 10.97 -3.84 -6.79
C TYR A 137 11.24 -4.76 -7.99
N LYS A 138 10.40 -5.80 -8.20
CA LYS A 138 10.53 -6.72 -9.34
C LYS A 138 10.42 -5.99 -10.68
N PHE A 139 9.49 -5.05 -10.81
CA PHE A 139 9.30 -4.25 -12.01
C PHE A 139 10.52 -3.39 -12.32
N ILE A 140 11.05 -2.67 -11.33
CA ILE A 140 12.26 -1.83 -11.50
C ILE A 140 13.46 -2.69 -11.88
N ARG A 141 13.64 -3.85 -11.23
CA ARG A 141 14.75 -4.77 -11.51
C ARG A 141 14.68 -5.32 -12.94
N ALA A 142 13.51 -5.74 -13.39
CA ALA A 142 13.32 -6.26 -14.74
C ALA A 142 13.67 -5.22 -15.83
N ASN A 143 13.32 -3.94 -15.60
CA ASN A 143 13.68 -2.84 -16.52
C ASN A 143 15.17 -2.47 -16.51
N LYS A 144 15.91 -2.79 -15.43
CA LYS A 144 17.37 -2.63 -15.42
C LYS A 144 18.05 -3.72 -16.25
N GLN A 145 17.60 -4.96 -16.15
CA GLN A 145 18.16 -6.12 -16.85
C GLN A 145 17.90 -6.12 -18.36
N SER A 146 16.74 -5.61 -18.80
CA SER A 146 16.45 -5.47 -20.23
C SER A 146 17.35 -4.45 -20.94
N LYS A 147 17.96 -3.52 -20.18
CA LYS A 147 18.86 -2.51 -20.74
C LYS A 147 20.27 -3.07 -20.97
N SER A 148 20.79 -3.87 -20.05
CA SER A 148 22.17 -4.41 -20.16
C SER A 148 22.34 -5.34 -21.36
N THR A 149 21.30 -6.08 -21.72
CA THR A 149 21.30 -7.00 -22.87
C THR A 149 21.15 -6.33 -24.24
N SER A 150 20.84 -5.02 -24.28
CA SER A 150 20.69 -4.25 -25.53
C SER A 150 21.91 -3.39 -25.89
N THR A 151 22.96 -3.47 -25.09
CA THR A 151 24.21 -2.69 -25.23
C THR A 151 25.45 -3.55 -25.51
N ASP A 152 25.26 -4.86 -25.73
CA ASP A 152 26.26 -5.79 -26.25
C ASP A 152 25.93 -6.10 -27.71
#